data_AF-A0A849PFR1-F1
#
_entry.id   AF-A0A849PFR1-F1
#
_cell.length_a   1.000
_cell.length_b   1.000
_cell.length_c   1.000
_cell.angle_alpha   90.00
_cell.angle_beta   90.00
_cell.angle_gamma   90.00
#
_symmetry.space_group_name_H-M   'P 1'
#
loop_
_entity.id
_entity.type
_entity.pdbx_description
1 polymer ?
#
loop_
_entity_poly.entity_id
_entity_poly.type
_entity_poly.pdbx_seq_one_letter_code
_entity_poly.pdbx_strand_id
1 'polypeptide(L)'
;MTGNNIPTIATVCSHTSLQIFDGARKEGFKTLGICLGKPPKFYDAFPRAKPDEFFPVDSYQEIVEKTPELIEKNVIIIPHGSFVEYLGA
;
A
#
# COMPACT_ATOMS: atom_id res chain seq x y z
N MET A 1 6.07 -7.71 24.39
CA MET A 1 6.01 -7.60 22.91
C MET A 1 7.28 -8.25 22.38
N THR A 2 7.19 -9.53 22.03
CA THR A 2 8.32 -10.40 21.70
C THR A 2 8.27 -10.76 20.22
N GLY A 3 9.34 -10.46 19.48
CA GLY A 3 9.50 -10.68 18.05
C GLY A 3 9.55 -9.35 17.29
N ASN A 4 10.64 -9.09 16.56
CA ASN A 4 10.71 -7.99 15.59
C ASN A 4 9.63 -8.22 14.52
N ASN A 5 8.43 -7.65 14.72
CA ASN A 5 7.38 -7.68 13.71
C ASN A 5 7.61 -6.50 12.79
N ILE A 6 8.40 -6.71 11.73
CA ILE A 6 8.71 -5.69 10.72
C ILE A 6 7.37 -5.24 10.10
N PRO A 7 7.08 -3.92 10.08
CA PRO A 7 5.82 -3.43 9.53
C PRO A 7 5.71 -3.69 8.04
N THR A 8 4.48 -3.68 7.53
CA THR A 8 4.21 -3.72 6.09
C THR A 8 4.15 -2.29 5.57
N ILE A 9 4.89 -1.97 4.50
CA ILE A 9 4.80 -0.67 3.86
C ILE A 9 3.63 -0.69 2.87
N ALA A 10 2.66 0.20 3.07
CA ALA A 10 1.53 0.35 2.15
C ALA A 10 1.47 1.73 1.53
N THR A 11 0.89 1.80 0.33
CA THR A 11 0.47 3.06 -0.28
C THR A 11 -0.62 2.82 -1.31
N VAL A 12 -1.29 3.88 -1.75
CA VAL A 12 -2.26 3.81 -2.85
C VAL A 12 -1.52 3.52 -4.15
N CYS A 13 -2.10 2.68 -5.01
CA CYS A 13 -1.52 2.28 -6.29
C CYS A 13 -1.63 3.38 -7.35
N SER A 14 -0.99 4.52 -7.09
CA SER A 14 -0.96 5.71 -7.95
C SER A 14 0.35 6.47 -7.78
N HIS A 15 0.50 7.61 -8.48
CA HIS A 15 1.56 8.60 -8.30
C HIS A 15 2.99 8.00 -8.30
N THR A 16 3.59 7.83 -7.13
CA THR A 16 4.98 7.39 -6.92
C THR A 16 5.08 5.99 -6.31
N SER A 17 3.98 5.24 -6.29
CA SER A 17 3.88 3.93 -5.64
C SER A 17 4.90 2.89 -6.14
N LEU A 18 5.24 2.86 -7.43
CA LEU A 18 6.27 1.94 -7.95
C LEU A 18 7.64 2.16 -7.26
N GLN A 19 8.04 3.41 -7.05
CA GLN A 19 9.31 3.74 -6.40
C GLN A 19 9.25 3.42 -4.90
N ILE A 20 8.09 3.67 -4.26
CA ILE A 20 7.86 3.34 -2.85
C ILE A 20 7.98 1.82 -2.63
N PHE A 21 7.30 1.01 -3.44
CA PHE A 21 7.35 -0.45 -3.32
C PHE A 21 8.74 -0.99 -3.63
N ASP A 22 9.42 -0.47 -4.66
CA ASP A 22 10.79 -0.89 -4.96
C ASP A 22 11.77 -0.57 -3.83
N GLY A 23 11.65 0.62 -3.23
CA GLY A 23 12.46 1.03 -2.08
C GLY A 23 12.18 0.17 -0.84
N ALA A 24 10.92 0.00 -0.48
CA ALA A 24 10.51 -0.83 0.65
C ALA A 24 11.02 -2.27 0.52
N ARG A 25 10.92 -2.86 -0.67
CA ARG A 25 11.42 -4.22 -0.92
C ARG A 25 12.94 -4.31 -0.81
N LYS A 26 13.70 -3.32 -1.30
CA LYS A 26 15.17 -3.28 -1.15
C LYS A 26 15.60 -3.28 0.31
N GLU A 27 14.82 -2.65 1.17
CA GLU A 27 15.05 -2.58 2.63
C GLU A 27 14.45 -3.78 3.39
N GLY A 28 13.88 -4.77 2.70
CA GLY A 28 13.38 -6.01 3.29
C GLY A 28 11.97 -5.92 3.89
N PHE A 29 11.21 -4.86 3.62
CA PHE A 29 9.82 -4.75 4.05
C PHE A 29 8.89 -5.53 3.11
N LYS A 30 7.81 -6.08 3.69
CA LYS A 30 6.64 -6.50 2.91
C LYS A 30 5.90 -5.25 2.41
N THR A 31 5.21 -5.39 1.29
CA THR A 31 4.51 -4.30 0.60
C THR A 31 3.05 -4.62 0.35
N LEU A 32 2.17 -3.63 0.57
CA LEU A 32 0.73 -3.73 0.36
C LEU A 32 0.23 -2.58 -0.52
N GLY A 33 -0.38 -2.90 -1.66
CA GLY A 33 -0.90 -1.93 -2.60
C GLY A 33 -2.40 -1.73 -2.43
N ILE A 34 -2.83 -0.53 -2.02
CA ILE A 34 -4.26 -0.19 -1.94
C ILE A 34 -4.72 0.24 -3.34
N CYS A 35 -5.73 -0.40 -3.91
CA CYS A 35 -6.20 -0.09 -5.27
C CYS A 35 -7.73 -0.01 -5.35
N LEU A 36 -8.24 0.85 -6.24
CA LEU A 36 -9.66 0.86 -6.56
C LEU A 36 -10.03 -0.36 -7.40
N GLY A 37 -11.00 -1.14 -6.93
CA GLY A 37 -11.49 -2.33 -7.62
C GLY A 37 -10.40 -3.37 -7.85
N LYS A 38 -10.19 -3.80 -9.10
CA LYS A 38 -9.27 -4.91 -9.41
C LYS A 38 -7.80 -4.49 -9.37
N PRO A 39 -6.89 -5.37 -8.91
CA PRO A 39 -5.45 -5.10 -8.93
C PRO A 39 -4.95 -4.65 -10.32
N PRO A 40 -4.27 -3.49 -10.39
CA PRO A 40 -3.73 -2.98 -11.64
C PRO A 40 -2.65 -3.91 -12.23
N LYS A 41 -2.89 -4.43 -13.43
CA LYS A 41 -1.98 -5.36 -14.11
C LYS A 41 -0.63 -4.75 -14.50
N PHE A 42 -0.52 -3.42 -14.59
CA PHE A 42 0.74 -2.79 -15.01
C PHE A 42 1.88 -3.03 -14.00
N TYR A 43 1.59 -3.34 -12.73
CA TYR A 43 2.62 -3.74 -11.77
C TYR A 43 3.31 -5.06 -12.16
N ASP A 44 2.67 -5.91 -12.97
CA ASP A 44 3.27 -7.16 -13.45
C ASP A 44 4.54 -6.93 -14.29
N ALA A 45 4.65 -5.76 -14.94
CA ALA A 45 5.83 -5.36 -15.68
C ALA A 45 7.02 -4.97 -14.77
N PHE A 46 6.79 -4.78 -13.47
CA PHE A 46 7.79 -4.31 -12.51
C PHE A 46 7.88 -5.24 -11.29
N PRO A 47 8.44 -6.46 -11.43
CA PRO A 47 8.41 -7.47 -10.36
C PRO A 47 8.94 -6.99 -9.00
N ARG A 48 9.94 -6.10 -8.97
CA ARG A 48 10.49 -5.53 -7.72
C ARG A 48 9.62 -4.44 -7.10
N ALA A 49 8.82 -3.76 -7.91
CA ALA A 49 7.90 -2.70 -7.50
C ALA A 49 6.43 -3.19 -7.41
N LYS A 50 6.17 -4.46 -7.72
CA LYS A 50 4.87 -5.08 -7.56
C LYS A 50 4.62 -5.36 -6.08
N PRO A 51 3.51 -4.86 -5.50
CA PRO A 51 3.11 -5.20 -4.13
C PRO A 51 3.09 -6.70 -3.88
N ASP A 52 3.47 -7.13 -2.68
CA ASP A 52 3.34 -8.52 -2.23
C ASP A 52 1.86 -8.91 -2.08
N GLU A 53 1.05 -7.96 -1.59
CA GLU A 53 -0.39 -8.07 -1.44
C GLU A 53 -1.10 -6.87 -2.07
N PHE A 54 -2.27 -7.08 -2.67
CA PHE A 54 -3.17 -5.99 -3.06
C PHE A 54 -4.35 -5.94 -2.10
N PHE A 55 -4.74 -4.74 -1.71
CA PHE A 55 -5.88 -4.44 -0.85
C PHE A 55 -6.91 -3.64 -1.65
N PRO A 56 -7.84 -4.32 -2.34
CA PRO A 56 -8.85 -3.67 -3.15
C PRO A 56 -9.91 -2.98 -2.29
N VAL A 57 -10.29 -1.77 -2.69
CA VAL A 57 -11.38 -0.96 -2.10
C VAL A 57 -12.29 -0.45 -3.22
N ASP A 58 -13.57 -0.25 -2.92
CA ASP A 58 -14.57 0.29 -3.85
C ASP A 58 -14.52 1.82 -3.91
N SER A 59 -14.06 2.47 -2.84
CA SER A 59 -13.83 3.92 -2.77
C SER A 59 -12.64 4.28 -1.89
N TYR A 60 -12.11 5.50 -2.00
CA TYR A 60 -11.02 5.93 -1.12
C TYR A 60 -11.47 6.11 0.34
N GLN A 61 -12.72 6.48 0.57
CA GLN A 61 -13.32 6.62 1.90
C GLN A 61 -13.28 5.30 2.68
N GLU A 62 -13.41 4.17 1.98
CA GLU A 62 -13.33 2.83 2.57
C GLU A 62 -11.95 2.53 3.20
N ILE A 63 -10.89 3.24 2.80
CA ILE A 63 -9.57 3.13 3.46
C ILE A 63 -9.70 3.51 4.94
N VAL A 64 -10.50 4.54 5.25
CA VAL A 64 -10.75 4.98 6.64
C VAL A 64 -11.56 3.93 7.38
N GLU A 65 -12.61 3.39 6.75
CA GLU A 65 -13.48 2.36 7.33
C GLU A 65 -12.71 1.07 7.64
N LYS A 66 -11.74 0.71 6.78
CA LYS A 66 -10.88 -0.47 6.93
C LYS A 66 -9.59 -0.23 7.71
N THR A 67 -9.46 0.91 8.38
CA THR A 67 -8.32 1.17 9.28
C THR A 67 -8.07 0.04 10.29
N PRO A 68 -9.09 -0.61 10.90
CA PRO A 68 -8.87 -1.75 11.78
C PRO A 68 -8.13 -2.92 11.11
N GLU A 69 -8.51 -3.30 9.89
CA GLU A 69 -7.84 -4.36 9.11
C GLU A 69 -6.39 -3.98 8.76
N LEU A 70 -6.14 -2.70 8.43
CA LEU A 70 -4.80 -2.19 8.15
C LEU A 70 -3.91 -2.17 9.40
N ILE A 71 -4.48 -1.87 10.57
CA ILE A 71 -3.78 -1.95 11.87
C ILE A 71 -3.42 -3.41 12.19
N GLU A 72 -4.34 -4.36 12.00
CA GLU A 72 -4.07 -5.79 12.21
C GLU A 72 -2.93 -6.31 11.31
N LYS A 73 -2.83 -5.78 10.09
CA LYS A 73 -1.74 -6.06 9.14
C LYS A 73 -0.42 -5.35 9.48
N ASN A 74 -0.35 -4.59 10.58
CA ASN A 74 0.82 -3.82 11.01
C ASN A 74 1.36 -2.90 9.90
N VAL A 75 0.45 -2.20 9.23
CA VAL A 75 0.77 -1.36 8.07
C VAL A 75 1.27 0.03 8.49
N ILE A 76 2.32 0.51 7.82
CA ILE A 76 2.70 1.92 7.77
C ILE A 76 2.34 2.44 6.37
N ILE A 77 1.43 3.41 6.29
CA ILE A 77 1.05 4.06 5.03
C ILE A 77 2.07 5.15 4.69
N ILE A 78 2.60 5.12 3.47
CA ILE A 78 3.40 6.19 2.88
C ILE A 78 2.50 7.05 2.02
N PRO A 79 2.13 8.28 2.45
CA PRO A 79 1.29 9.16 1.66
C PRO A 79 2.06 9.75 0.48
N HIS A 80 1.35 10.04 -0.60
CA HIS A 80 1.83 10.79 -1.77
C HIS A 80 0.71 11.72 -2.28
N GLY A 81 0.98 12.55 -3.30
CA GLY A 81 0.06 13.58 -3.78
C GLY A 81 -1.39 13.11 -3.96
N SER A 82 -1.59 12.01 -4.71
CA SER A 82 -2.94 11.46 -4.91
C SER A 82 -3.60 10.93 -3.64
N PHE A 83 -2.84 10.40 -2.67
CA PHE A 83 -3.42 9.95 -1.40
C PHE A 83 -4.04 11.12 -0.63
N VAL A 84 -3.34 12.25 -0.58
CA VAL A 84 -3.83 13.47 0.07
C VAL A 84 -5.01 14.05 -0.69
N GLU A 85 -4.97 14.06 -2.02
CA GLU A 85 -6.08 14.53 -2.85
C GLU A 85 -7.35 13.70 -2.64
N TYR A 86 -7.23 12.38 -2.51
CA TYR A 86 -8.39 11.50 -2.42
C TYR A 86 -8.98 11.36 -1.02
N LEU A 87 -8.18 11.56 0.02
CA LEU A 87 -8.59 11.41 1.43
C LEU A 87 -8.69 12.74 2.18
N GLY A 88 -8.05 13.80 1.68
CA GLY A 88 -8.01 15.12 2.31
C GLY A 88 -8.92 16.16 1.65
N ALA A 89 -9.62 15.80 0.57
CA ALA A 89 -10.63 16.63 -0.07
C ALA A 89 -12.03 16.39 0.51
#